data_AF-A0A0B6F5U1-F1
#
_entry.id   AF-A0A0B6F5U1-F1
#
_cell.length_a   1.000
_cell.length_b   1.000
_cell.length_c   1.000
_cell.angle_alpha   90.00
_cell.angle_beta   90.00
_cell.angle_gamma   90.00
#
_symmetry.space_group_name_H-M   'P 1'
#
loop_
_entity.id
_entity.type
_entity.pdbx_description
1 polymer ?
#
loop_
_entity_poly.entity_id
_entity_poly.type
_entity_poly.pdbx_seq_one_letter_code
_entity_poly.pdbx_strand_id
1 'polypeptide(L)'
;MSSTFTPAKFDDTWIYRLTKFPWPEPAPSKDEVRRHSWGMTYKSNKAFATPLGVEDINARAAKYYKASLEENWGVTGAQEAHQAIDVLLEGSQHVENDLILPLAYAVKDVPEQELAAAIEERVEFLKDFFVAQGVDPRRGEHKFRYLVRMLRSESFAKTAAPALPTTTRAWDIIRIHNVGGPATELGWISPEEFLQISDKAVAALQRYFVSWADVAASFWWGRMIWASDGEPDVAAAMKDQSQRLTELLAHSDSPWVRVPLHDIVAEEPFSSLDGLH
;
A
#
# COMPACT_ATOMS: atom_id res chain seq x y z
N MET A 1 -9.12 -13.82 27.42
CA MET A 1 -7.67 -13.85 27.70
C MET A 1 -6.98 -13.69 26.35
N SER A 2 -6.22 -12.61 26.17
CA SER A 2 -5.54 -12.34 24.90
C SER A 2 -4.45 -13.39 24.69
N SER A 3 -4.52 -14.14 23.59
CA SER A 3 -3.45 -15.04 23.17
C SER A 3 -2.24 -14.18 22.82
N THR A 4 -1.27 -14.10 23.72
CA THR A 4 0.04 -13.49 23.44
C THR A 4 0.76 -14.39 22.46
N PHE A 5 0.75 -14.01 21.18
CA PHE A 5 1.59 -14.56 20.12
C PHE A 5 3.03 -14.66 20.64
N THR A 6 3.53 -15.88 20.84
CA THR A 6 4.93 -16.11 21.17
C THR A 6 5.68 -16.23 19.85
N PRO A 7 6.53 -15.25 19.48
CA PRO A 7 7.19 -15.29 18.19
C PRO A 7 8.15 -16.49 18.10
N ALA A 8 8.12 -17.20 16.98
CA ALA A 8 9.16 -18.18 16.69
C ALA A 8 10.49 -17.44 16.49
N LYS A 9 11.59 -18.03 16.98
CA LYS A 9 12.94 -17.51 16.74
C LYS A 9 13.31 -17.78 15.28
N PHE A 10 13.41 -16.73 14.47
CA PHE A 10 13.84 -16.82 13.07
C PHE A 10 15.29 -16.29 12.96
N ASP A 11 16.14 -17.02 12.24
CA ASP A 11 17.49 -16.58 11.91
C ASP A 11 17.45 -15.68 10.66
N ASP A 12 17.40 -14.37 10.88
CA ASP A 12 17.34 -13.33 9.84
C ASP A 12 18.73 -12.94 9.29
N THR A 13 19.79 -13.74 9.55
CA THR A 13 21.16 -13.44 9.08
C THR A 13 21.43 -13.77 7.60
N TRP A 14 20.47 -14.39 6.91
CA TRP A 14 20.65 -14.89 5.54
C TRP A 14 20.18 -13.91 4.45
N ILE A 15 21.02 -13.76 3.43
CA ILE A 15 20.82 -12.86 2.29
C ILE A 15 19.68 -13.39 1.38
N TYR A 16 18.47 -12.90 1.65
CA TYR A 16 17.39 -12.51 0.72
C TYR A 16 16.87 -13.43 -0.41
N ARG A 17 17.36 -14.66 -0.60
CA ARG A 17 16.96 -15.47 -1.78
C ARG A 17 16.16 -16.74 -1.53
N LEU A 18 16.03 -17.27 -0.31
CA LEU A 18 15.48 -18.62 -0.17
C LEU A 18 14.32 -18.87 0.81
N THR A 19 13.90 -17.94 1.66
CA THR A 19 12.73 -18.18 2.54
C THR A 19 12.00 -16.88 2.90
N LYS A 20 11.20 -16.33 1.97
CA LYS A 20 10.44 -15.08 2.23
C LYS A 20 9.28 -15.25 3.22
N PHE A 21 8.85 -16.49 3.48
CA PHE A 21 7.65 -16.77 4.25
C PHE A 21 7.81 -17.99 5.18
N PRO A 22 8.77 -17.99 6.13
CA PRO A 22 8.77 -19.02 7.16
C PRO A 22 7.50 -18.89 8.00
N TRP A 23 6.76 -19.99 8.11
CA TRP A 23 5.55 -20.07 8.93
C TRP A 23 5.93 -20.51 10.34
N PRO A 24 5.52 -19.77 11.39
CA PRO A 24 5.78 -20.19 12.76
C PRO A 24 5.00 -21.46 13.08
N GLU A 25 5.55 -22.26 13.99
CA GLU A 25 4.89 -23.42 14.59
C GLU A 25 4.68 -23.16 16.09
N PRO A 26 3.44 -23.25 16.61
CA PRO A 26 2.21 -23.61 15.89
C PRO A 26 1.78 -22.54 14.88
N ALA A 27 1.05 -22.97 13.85
CA ALA A 27 0.54 -22.07 12.82
C ALA A 27 -0.30 -20.93 13.43
N PRO A 28 -0.07 -19.68 13.00
CA PRO A 28 -0.78 -18.52 13.53
C PRO A 28 -2.23 -18.50 13.06
N SER A 29 -3.09 -17.81 13.81
CA SER A 29 -4.46 -17.53 13.36
C SER A 29 -4.46 -16.67 12.10
N LYS A 30 -5.56 -16.71 11.33
CA LYS A 30 -5.70 -15.88 10.12
C LYS A 30 -5.56 -14.38 10.41
N ASP A 31 -6.08 -13.93 11.55
CA ASP A 31 -6.00 -12.52 11.95
C ASP A 31 -4.57 -12.10 12.29
N GLU A 32 -3.80 -12.96 12.97
CA GLU A 32 -2.37 -12.74 13.18
C GLU A 32 -1.63 -12.66 11.84
N VAL A 33 -1.93 -13.55 10.89
CA VAL A 33 -1.32 -13.50 9.55
C VAL A 33 -1.62 -12.16 8.86
N ARG A 34 -2.88 -11.70 8.86
CA ARG A 34 -3.26 -10.40 8.26
C ARG A 34 -2.53 -9.24 8.96
N ARG A 35 -2.56 -9.22 10.29
CA ARG A 35 -1.91 -8.21 11.15
C ARG A 35 -0.41 -8.14 10.91
N HIS A 36 0.25 -9.25 10.64
CA HIS A 36 1.70 -9.30 10.44
C HIS A 36 2.13 -9.15 8.97
N SER A 37 1.19 -9.24 8.00
CA SER A 37 1.52 -9.29 6.57
C SER A 37 1.01 -8.11 5.73
N TRP A 38 0.14 -7.23 6.25
CA TRP A 38 -0.46 -6.14 5.45
C TRP A 38 0.57 -5.14 4.88
N GLY A 39 1.67 -4.89 5.60
CA GLY A 39 2.72 -3.95 5.20
C GLY A 39 3.96 -4.59 4.57
N MET A 40 3.86 -5.83 4.07
CA MET A 40 5.01 -6.60 3.57
C MET A 40 5.78 -5.95 2.41
N THR A 41 5.19 -4.98 1.71
CA THR A 41 5.90 -4.19 0.68
C THR A 41 7.03 -3.34 1.27
N TYR A 42 6.95 -2.97 2.55
CA TYR A 42 7.97 -2.19 3.28
C TYR A 42 8.76 -3.00 4.32
N LYS A 43 8.35 -4.23 4.63
CA LYS A 43 9.06 -5.12 5.55
C LYS A 43 10.25 -5.78 4.85
N SER A 44 11.33 -5.01 4.64
CA SER A 44 12.54 -5.51 3.99
C SER A 44 13.43 -6.26 5.00
N ASN A 45 13.88 -7.48 4.64
CA ASN A 45 14.79 -8.34 5.42
C ASN A 45 14.19 -8.99 6.67
N LYS A 46 12.85 -9.05 6.81
CA LYS A 46 12.21 -9.76 7.91
C LYS A 46 11.09 -10.63 7.37
N ALA A 47 10.94 -11.84 7.91
CA ALA A 47 9.78 -12.67 7.64
C ALA A 47 8.49 -11.95 8.09
N PHE A 48 7.34 -12.31 7.51
CA PHE A 48 6.07 -11.71 7.95
C PHE A 48 5.86 -11.92 9.47
N ALA A 49 6.22 -13.10 9.99
CA ALA A 49 6.08 -13.45 11.39
C ALA A 49 7.17 -12.87 12.33
N THR A 50 8.23 -12.24 11.82
CA THR A 50 9.25 -11.61 12.69
C THR A 50 8.61 -10.42 13.42
N PRO A 51 8.63 -10.37 14.75
CA PRO A 51 8.09 -9.24 15.51
C PRO A 51 9.00 -8.02 15.33
N LEU A 52 8.41 -6.82 15.32
CA LEU A 52 9.17 -5.58 15.24
C LEU A 52 9.47 -5.05 16.64
N GLY A 53 10.65 -4.47 16.83
CA GLY A 53 11.05 -3.80 18.08
C GLY A 53 11.22 -4.72 19.31
N VAL A 54 11.32 -6.04 19.11
CA VAL A 54 11.59 -7.00 20.20
C VAL A 54 13.09 -7.20 20.42
N GLU A 55 13.89 -7.10 19.36
CA GLU A 55 15.34 -7.21 19.40
C GLU A 55 16.00 -5.86 19.14
N ASP A 56 17.12 -5.61 19.82
CA ASP A 56 17.90 -4.39 19.62
C ASP A 56 18.50 -4.37 18.21
N ILE A 57 18.17 -3.31 17.46
CA ILE A 57 18.82 -3.05 16.19
C ILE A 57 20.23 -2.49 16.38
N ASN A 58 21.13 -2.81 15.46
CA ASN A 58 22.47 -2.24 15.48
C ASN A 58 22.46 -0.72 15.15
N ALA A 59 23.54 -0.03 15.52
CA ALA A 59 23.66 1.42 15.34
C ALA A 59 23.52 1.89 13.87
N ARG A 60 23.89 1.06 12.89
CA ARG A 60 23.75 1.39 11.47
C ARG A 60 22.28 1.39 11.05
N ALA A 61 21.51 0.37 11.44
CA ALA A 61 20.08 0.29 11.20
C ALA A 61 19.35 1.44 11.90
N ALA A 62 19.69 1.72 13.17
CA ALA A 62 19.10 2.83 13.91
C ALA A 62 19.35 4.18 13.23
N LYS A 63 20.58 4.44 12.74
CA LYS A 63 20.90 5.66 12.00
C LYS A 63 20.11 5.76 10.69
N TYR A 64 20.00 4.65 9.96
CA TYR A 64 19.24 4.60 8.71
C TYR A 64 17.75 4.90 8.94
N TYR A 65 17.12 4.25 9.91
CA TYR A 65 15.71 4.49 10.22
C TYR A 65 15.43 5.93 10.67
N LYS A 66 16.28 6.50 11.54
CA LYS A 66 16.14 7.91 11.95
C LYS A 66 16.22 8.86 10.75
N ALA A 67 17.26 8.71 9.92
CA ALA A 67 17.43 9.56 8.74
C ALA A 67 16.26 9.41 7.75
N SER A 68 15.82 8.18 7.50
CA SER A 68 14.70 7.91 6.59
C SER A 68 13.38 8.50 7.10
N LEU A 69 13.11 8.43 8.40
CA LEU A 69 11.91 9.01 9.01
C LEU A 69 11.94 10.53 9.00
N GLU A 70 13.08 11.13 9.33
CA GLU A 70 13.25 12.58 9.32
C GLU A 70 13.14 13.15 7.90
N GLU A 71 13.86 12.59 6.94
CA GLU A 71 13.93 13.11 5.57
C GLU A 71 12.60 12.95 4.81
N ASN A 72 11.95 11.78 4.92
CA ASN A 72 10.76 11.47 4.12
C ASN A 72 9.45 11.84 4.80
N TRP A 73 9.44 11.98 6.12
CA TRP A 73 8.21 12.16 6.90
C TRP A 73 8.29 13.31 7.92
N GLY A 74 9.46 13.93 8.12
CA GLY A 74 9.65 14.92 9.18
C GLY A 74 9.54 14.33 10.59
N VAL A 75 9.65 13.00 10.71
CA VAL A 75 9.43 12.28 11.97
C VAL A 75 10.74 12.17 12.74
N THR A 76 10.82 12.85 13.88
CA THR A 76 12.03 12.87 14.72
C THR A 76 11.85 12.21 16.09
N GLY A 77 10.61 11.81 16.42
CA GLY A 77 10.28 11.10 17.65
C GLY A 77 8.90 10.46 17.62
N ALA A 78 8.48 9.98 18.78
CA ALA A 78 7.23 9.24 18.94
C ALA A 78 6.00 10.10 18.57
N GLN A 79 5.96 11.37 18.95
CA GLN A 79 4.79 12.22 18.69
C GLN A 79 4.55 12.41 17.20
N GLU A 80 5.58 12.76 16.43
CA GLU A 80 5.49 12.95 14.99
C GLU A 80 5.17 11.63 14.28
N ALA A 81 5.68 10.50 14.79
CA ALA A 81 5.37 9.18 14.24
C ALA A 81 3.86 8.88 14.34
N HIS A 82 3.25 9.16 15.50
CA HIS A 82 1.81 9.01 15.68
C HIS A 82 1.01 9.92 14.75
N GLN A 83 1.39 11.20 14.65
CA GLN A 83 0.73 12.16 13.77
C GLN A 83 0.77 11.71 12.30
N ALA A 84 1.94 11.23 11.83
CA ALA A 84 2.08 10.74 10.47
C ALA A 84 1.22 9.49 10.22
N ILE A 85 1.14 8.57 11.19
CA ILE A 85 0.29 7.37 11.11
C ILE A 85 -1.20 7.76 11.08
N ASP A 86 -1.63 8.69 11.92
CA ASP A 86 -3.02 9.15 11.99
C ASP A 86 -3.44 9.81 10.67
N VAL A 87 -2.59 10.67 10.07
CA VAL A 87 -2.86 11.29 8.76
C VAL A 87 -3.03 10.23 7.66
N LEU A 88 -2.22 9.16 7.67
CA LEU A 88 -2.36 8.07 6.70
C LEU A 88 -3.64 7.25 6.93
N LEU A 89 -4.00 7.01 8.20
CA LEU A 89 -5.25 6.34 8.61
C LEU A 89 -6.50 7.14 8.29
N GLU A 90 -6.46 8.47 8.38
CA GLU A 90 -7.57 9.36 8.00
C GLU A 90 -7.76 9.37 6.48
N GLY A 91 -6.65 9.43 5.73
CA GLY A 91 -6.66 9.26 4.29
C GLY A 91 -6.97 10.51 3.49
N SER A 92 -5.95 11.33 3.28
CA SER A 92 -6.04 12.54 2.47
C SER A 92 -5.27 12.46 1.17
N GLN A 93 -4.21 11.65 1.09
CA GLN A 93 -3.29 11.69 -0.06
C GLN A 93 -3.82 10.96 -1.30
N HIS A 94 -4.63 9.92 -1.12
CA HIS A 94 -5.27 9.21 -2.24
C HIS A 94 -6.38 10.03 -2.95
N VAL A 95 -7.02 10.99 -2.26
CA VAL A 95 -8.24 11.67 -2.76
C VAL A 95 -8.00 12.38 -4.11
N GLU A 96 -6.90 13.13 -4.23
CA GLU A 96 -6.54 13.80 -5.49
C GLU A 96 -6.25 12.78 -6.60
N ASN A 97 -5.57 11.69 -6.25
CA ASN A 97 -5.22 10.64 -7.20
C ASN A 97 -6.47 9.89 -7.70
N ASP A 98 -7.43 9.64 -6.83
CA ASP A 98 -8.69 8.96 -7.15
C ASP A 98 -9.58 9.80 -8.08
N LEU A 99 -9.42 11.13 -8.06
CA LEU A 99 -10.05 12.02 -9.03
C LEU A 99 -9.30 12.01 -10.38
N ILE A 100 -7.99 12.22 -10.35
CA ILE A 100 -7.21 12.49 -11.56
C ILE A 100 -6.93 11.22 -12.37
N LEU A 101 -6.63 10.10 -11.70
CA LEU A 101 -6.18 8.89 -12.37
C LEU A 101 -7.23 8.32 -13.34
N PRO A 102 -8.53 8.20 -12.98
CA PRO A 102 -9.53 7.71 -13.92
C PRO A 102 -9.69 8.61 -15.15
N LEU A 103 -9.58 9.93 -14.98
CA LEU A 103 -9.64 10.89 -16.08
C LEU A 103 -8.46 10.71 -17.05
N ALA A 104 -7.25 10.55 -16.51
CA ALA A 104 -6.06 10.30 -17.32
C ALA A 104 -6.13 8.93 -18.02
N TYR A 105 -6.63 7.91 -17.32
CA TYR A 105 -6.80 6.57 -17.86
C TYR A 105 -7.83 6.54 -19.01
N ALA A 106 -8.93 7.30 -18.91
CA ALA A 106 -9.96 7.38 -19.94
C ALA A 106 -9.44 7.92 -21.28
N VAL A 107 -8.37 8.72 -21.28
CA VAL A 107 -7.78 9.26 -22.52
C VAL A 107 -6.63 8.42 -23.06
N LYS A 108 -6.23 7.34 -22.37
CA LYS A 108 -5.04 6.55 -22.72
C LYS A 108 -5.13 5.94 -24.13
N ASP A 109 -6.33 5.54 -24.57
CA ASP A 109 -6.56 4.89 -25.87
C ASP A 109 -7.22 5.83 -26.91
N VAL A 110 -7.38 7.12 -26.59
CA VAL A 110 -7.98 8.09 -27.51
C VAL A 110 -7.11 8.24 -28.77
N PRO A 111 -7.69 8.24 -29.98
CA PRO A 111 -6.96 8.44 -31.22
C PRO A 111 -6.21 9.78 -31.25
N GLU A 112 -5.06 9.81 -31.91
CA GLU A 112 -4.18 11.00 -31.91
C GLU A 112 -4.87 12.26 -32.46
N GLN A 113 -5.83 12.10 -33.39
CA GLN A 113 -6.59 13.22 -33.95
C GLN A 113 -7.52 13.89 -32.93
N GLU A 114 -7.99 13.15 -31.91
CA GLU A 114 -8.95 13.61 -30.91
C GLU A 114 -8.27 13.91 -29.56
N LEU A 115 -7.04 13.46 -29.37
CA LEU A 115 -6.33 13.48 -28.10
C LEU A 115 -6.23 14.89 -27.50
N ALA A 116 -5.86 15.89 -28.30
CA ALA A 116 -5.70 17.26 -27.82
C ALA A 116 -7.03 17.80 -27.26
N ALA A 117 -8.14 17.60 -27.97
CA ALA A 117 -9.46 18.04 -27.52
C ALA A 117 -9.90 17.29 -26.24
N ALA A 118 -9.69 15.98 -26.20
CA ALA A 118 -10.02 15.17 -25.02
C ALA A 118 -9.21 15.60 -23.79
N ILE A 119 -7.92 15.90 -23.95
CA ILE A 119 -7.07 16.41 -22.85
C ILE A 119 -7.59 17.76 -22.35
N GLU A 120 -7.84 18.72 -23.24
CA GLU A 120 -8.30 20.05 -22.83
C GLU A 120 -9.68 20.02 -22.14
N GLU A 121 -10.61 19.17 -22.60
CA GLU A 121 -11.91 19.00 -21.94
C GLU A 121 -11.76 18.57 -20.47
N ARG A 122 -10.88 17.60 -20.18
CA ARG A 122 -10.62 17.15 -18.80
C ARG A 122 -9.84 18.19 -18.00
N VAL A 123 -8.96 18.96 -18.63
CA VAL A 123 -8.22 20.04 -17.96
C VAL A 123 -9.17 21.15 -17.51
N GLU A 124 -10.11 21.58 -18.34
CA GLU A 124 -11.11 22.57 -17.96
C GLU A 124 -12.00 22.06 -16.81
N PHE A 125 -12.44 20.81 -16.87
CA PHE A 125 -13.14 20.16 -15.74
C PHE A 125 -12.32 20.21 -14.44
N LEU A 126 -11.03 19.84 -14.49
CA LEU A 126 -10.16 19.86 -13.31
C LEU A 126 -9.95 21.28 -12.77
N LYS A 127 -9.80 22.27 -13.65
CA LYS A 127 -9.67 23.68 -13.25
C LYS A 127 -10.91 24.14 -12.48
N ASP A 128 -12.09 23.91 -13.04
CA ASP A 128 -13.36 24.26 -12.41
C ASP A 128 -13.52 23.55 -11.07
N PHE A 129 -13.20 22.26 -11.01
CA PHE A 129 -13.26 21.46 -9.78
C PHE A 129 -12.35 22.05 -8.69
N PHE A 130 -11.06 22.27 -8.96
CA PHE A 130 -10.12 22.77 -7.94
C PHE A 130 -10.41 24.21 -7.52
N VAL A 131 -10.80 25.08 -8.46
CA VAL A 131 -11.21 26.46 -8.13
C VAL A 131 -12.43 26.46 -7.21
N ALA A 132 -13.42 25.59 -7.47
CA ALA A 132 -14.59 25.44 -6.60
C ALA A 132 -14.24 24.94 -5.18
N GLN A 133 -13.15 24.18 -5.03
CA GLN A 133 -12.60 23.76 -3.73
C GLN A 133 -11.69 24.80 -3.07
N GLY A 134 -11.44 25.95 -3.72
CA GLY A 134 -10.51 26.97 -3.23
C GLY A 134 -9.03 26.57 -3.29
N VAL A 135 -8.68 25.63 -4.17
CA VAL A 135 -7.33 25.08 -4.35
C VAL A 135 -6.75 25.56 -5.69
N ASP A 136 -5.44 25.80 -5.77
CA ASP A 136 -4.76 26.14 -7.02
C ASP A 136 -4.85 24.96 -8.02
N PRO A 137 -5.51 25.14 -9.19
CA PRO A 137 -5.69 24.05 -10.16
C PRO A 137 -4.40 23.62 -10.86
N ARG A 138 -3.34 24.43 -10.83
CA ARG A 138 -2.10 24.18 -11.59
C ARG A 138 -1.45 22.85 -11.26
N ARG A 139 -1.48 22.47 -9.98
CA ARG A 139 -0.92 21.18 -9.53
C ARG A 139 -1.68 20.01 -10.13
N GLY A 140 -3.01 20.05 -10.06
CA GLY A 140 -3.88 19.01 -10.60
C GLY A 140 -3.77 18.89 -12.12
N GLU A 141 -3.76 20.02 -12.84
CA GLU A 141 -3.54 20.04 -14.29
C GLU A 141 -2.18 19.44 -14.66
N HIS A 142 -1.11 19.85 -13.96
CA HIS A 142 0.23 19.33 -14.23
C HIS A 142 0.29 17.82 -14.06
N LYS A 143 -0.22 17.30 -12.94
CA LYS A 143 -0.28 15.87 -12.66
C LYS A 143 -1.11 15.12 -13.70
N PHE A 144 -2.30 15.63 -14.06
CA PHE A 144 -3.14 15.03 -15.10
C PHE A 144 -2.38 14.89 -16.43
N ARG A 145 -1.82 15.99 -16.95
CA ARG A 145 -1.10 15.99 -18.23
C ARG A 145 0.13 15.07 -18.18
N TYR A 146 0.81 15.02 -17.04
CA TYR A 146 1.92 14.08 -16.84
C TYR A 146 1.43 12.63 -16.95
N LEU A 147 0.39 12.26 -16.21
CA LEU A 147 -0.16 10.90 -16.22
C LEU A 147 -0.62 10.48 -17.61
N VAL A 148 -1.26 11.38 -18.38
CA VAL A 148 -1.64 11.08 -19.77
C VAL A 148 -0.42 10.74 -20.64
N ARG A 149 0.65 11.55 -20.56
CA ARG A 149 1.90 11.27 -21.30
C ARG A 149 2.53 9.95 -20.89
N MET A 150 2.58 9.70 -19.59
CA MET A 150 3.16 8.49 -19.02
C MET A 150 2.37 7.24 -19.45
N LEU A 151 1.04 7.25 -19.30
CA LEU A 151 0.15 6.14 -19.67
C LEU A 151 0.24 5.77 -21.16
N ARG A 152 0.54 6.76 -22.01
CA ARG A 152 0.70 6.58 -23.47
C ARG A 152 2.15 6.32 -23.91
N SER A 153 3.10 6.33 -22.99
CA SER A 153 4.51 6.08 -23.33
C SER A 153 4.75 4.58 -23.61
N GLU A 154 5.61 4.28 -24.57
CA GLU A 154 5.96 2.89 -24.86
C GLU A 154 6.65 2.17 -23.69
N SER A 155 7.43 2.90 -22.88
CA SER A 155 8.09 2.35 -21.70
C SER A 155 7.07 1.90 -20.66
N PHE A 156 6.03 2.71 -20.43
CA PHE A 156 4.96 2.35 -19.52
C PHE A 156 4.04 1.26 -20.08
N ALA A 157 3.74 1.28 -21.37
CA ALA A 157 2.94 0.24 -22.03
C ALA A 157 3.59 -1.17 -21.91
N LYS A 158 4.91 -1.24 -21.73
CA LYS A 158 5.66 -2.48 -21.49
C LYS A 158 5.66 -2.91 -20.02
N THR A 159 5.18 -2.08 -19.10
CA THR A 159 5.03 -2.48 -17.70
C THR A 159 3.83 -3.42 -17.56
N ALA A 160 3.96 -4.45 -16.71
CA ALA A 160 2.84 -5.33 -16.35
C ALA A 160 1.95 -4.63 -15.30
N ALA A 161 1.42 -3.45 -15.63
CA ALA A 161 0.55 -2.69 -14.74
C ALA A 161 -0.72 -3.50 -14.43
N PRO A 162 -1.15 -3.57 -13.17
CA PRO A 162 -2.40 -4.20 -12.81
C PRO A 162 -3.60 -3.41 -13.34
N ALA A 163 -4.78 -4.03 -13.33
CA ALA A 163 -6.04 -3.35 -13.65
C ALA A 163 -6.20 -2.06 -12.82
N LEU A 164 -6.88 -1.07 -13.40
CA LEU A 164 -7.12 0.20 -12.73
C LEU A 164 -7.99 -0.03 -11.48
N PRO A 165 -7.53 0.36 -10.28
CA PRO A 165 -8.28 0.18 -9.05
C PRO A 165 -9.35 1.25 -8.91
N THR A 166 -10.41 0.95 -8.17
CA THR A 166 -11.45 1.95 -7.82
C THR A 166 -10.91 3.07 -6.94
N THR A 167 -9.85 2.81 -6.18
CA THR A 167 -9.20 3.78 -5.30
C THR A 167 -7.72 3.45 -5.14
N THR A 168 -6.89 4.46 -4.92
CA THR A 168 -5.47 4.34 -4.54
C THR A 168 -5.25 4.31 -3.02
N ARG A 169 -6.33 4.15 -2.23
CA ARG A 169 -6.30 4.16 -0.75
C ARG A 169 -5.26 3.23 -0.11
N ALA A 170 -4.94 2.08 -0.72
CA ALA A 170 -3.93 1.17 -0.16
C ALA A 170 -2.53 1.81 -0.11
N TRP A 171 -2.24 2.78 -0.97
CA TRP A 171 -1.01 3.57 -0.95
C TRP A 171 -0.81 4.30 0.38
N ASP A 172 -1.88 4.85 0.94
CA ASP A 172 -1.84 5.52 2.23
C ASP A 172 -1.71 4.51 3.36
N ILE A 173 -2.57 3.49 3.34
CA ILE A 173 -2.65 2.51 4.44
C ILE A 173 -1.34 1.73 4.56
N ILE A 174 -0.79 1.19 3.46
CA ILE A 174 0.43 0.38 3.52
C ILE A 174 1.65 1.20 3.97
N ARG A 175 1.70 2.50 3.67
CA ARG A 175 2.78 3.39 4.13
C ARG A 175 2.76 3.65 5.63
N ILE A 176 1.68 3.31 6.34
CA ILE A 176 1.69 3.27 7.82
C ILE A 176 2.84 2.36 8.29
N HIS A 177 3.12 1.25 7.60
CA HIS A 177 4.22 0.37 7.96
C HIS A 177 5.60 1.01 7.67
N ASN A 178 5.68 1.89 6.67
CA ASN A 178 6.91 2.62 6.34
C ASN A 178 7.29 3.64 7.43
N VAL A 179 6.33 4.09 8.24
CA VAL A 179 6.55 4.96 9.41
C VAL A 179 6.62 4.14 10.69
N GLY A 180 5.55 3.41 11.00
CA GLY A 180 5.39 2.70 12.27
C GLY A 180 6.37 1.55 12.44
N GLY A 181 6.76 0.85 11.37
CA GLY A 181 7.73 -0.22 11.45
C GLY A 181 9.09 0.27 11.97
N PRO A 182 9.77 1.20 11.25
CA PRO A 182 11.01 1.82 11.72
C PRO A 182 10.88 2.50 13.10
N ALA A 183 9.76 3.19 13.38
CA ALA A 183 9.53 3.80 14.70
C ALA A 183 9.47 2.77 15.82
N THR A 184 8.90 1.58 15.56
CA THR A 184 8.87 0.47 16.51
C THR A 184 10.26 -0.12 16.74
N GLU A 185 11.05 -0.29 15.67
CA GLU A 185 12.45 -0.75 15.77
C GLU A 185 13.35 0.24 16.53
N LEU A 186 13.01 1.52 16.52
CA LEU A 186 13.70 2.58 17.27
C LEU A 186 13.23 2.71 18.72
N GLY A 187 12.20 1.94 19.13
CA GLY A 187 11.60 2.03 20.46
C GLY A 187 10.74 3.27 20.69
N TRP A 188 10.33 3.97 19.64
CA TRP A 188 9.43 5.14 19.73
C TRP A 188 7.95 4.73 19.85
N ILE A 189 7.62 3.57 19.27
CA ILE A 189 6.32 2.92 19.35
C ILE A 189 6.58 1.54 19.96
N SER A 190 5.74 1.11 20.90
CA SER A 190 5.89 -0.23 21.48
C SER A 190 5.45 -1.32 20.49
N PRO A 191 6.01 -2.54 20.55
CA PRO A 191 5.53 -3.66 19.73
C PRO A 191 4.03 -3.89 19.86
N GLU A 192 3.48 -3.81 21.08
CA GLU A 192 2.06 -3.99 21.37
C GLU A 192 1.20 -2.90 20.72
N GLU A 193 1.66 -1.65 20.75
CA GLU A 193 0.99 -0.53 20.10
C GLU A 193 1.01 -0.66 18.57
N PHE A 194 2.13 -1.10 17.99
CA PHE A 194 2.20 -1.34 16.55
C PHE A 194 1.26 -2.47 16.09
N LEU A 195 0.98 -3.46 16.94
CA LEU A 195 -0.06 -4.46 16.67
C LEU A 195 -1.46 -3.85 16.63
N GLN A 196 -1.78 -2.91 17.53
CA GLN A 196 -3.06 -2.18 17.50
C GLN A 196 -3.18 -1.29 16.27
N ILE A 197 -2.09 -0.64 15.85
CA ILE A 197 -2.03 0.11 14.60
C ILE A 197 -2.24 -0.82 13.40
N SER A 198 -1.63 -2.01 13.43
CA SER A 198 -1.80 -3.02 12.40
C SER A 198 -3.25 -3.51 12.30
N ASP A 199 -3.96 -3.67 13.42
CA ASP A 199 -5.39 -3.98 13.41
C ASP A 199 -6.22 -2.91 12.71
N LYS A 200 -5.95 -1.62 13.01
CA LYS A 200 -6.61 -0.50 12.33
C LYS A 200 -6.31 -0.48 10.82
N ALA A 201 -5.06 -0.76 10.44
CA ALA A 201 -4.66 -0.80 9.03
C ALA A 201 -5.34 -1.96 8.29
N VAL A 202 -5.38 -3.17 8.87
CA VAL A 202 -6.09 -4.32 8.29
C VAL A 202 -7.57 -4.05 8.15
N ALA A 203 -8.22 -3.51 9.19
CA ALA A 203 -9.64 -3.15 9.14
C ALA A 203 -9.92 -2.10 8.05
N ALA A 204 -9.02 -1.12 7.89
CA ALA A 204 -9.12 -0.15 6.80
C ALA A 204 -8.98 -0.83 5.43
N LEU A 205 -8.01 -1.73 5.22
CA LEU A 205 -7.88 -2.47 3.95
C LEU A 205 -9.13 -3.30 3.65
N GLN A 206 -9.64 -4.04 4.64
CA GLN A 206 -10.86 -4.84 4.50
C GLN A 206 -12.08 -3.98 4.14
N ARG A 207 -12.18 -2.75 4.65
CA ARG A 207 -13.27 -1.84 4.31
C ARG A 207 -13.29 -1.42 2.84
N TYR A 208 -12.11 -1.25 2.21
CA TYR A 208 -12.00 -0.70 0.85
C TYR A 208 -11.76 -1.76 -0.24
N PHE A 209 -11.29 -2.95 0.12
CA PHE A 209 -10.80 -3.94 -0.84
C PHE A 209 -11.38 -5.32 -0.57
N VAL A 210 -11.72 -6.05 -1.62
CA VAL A 210 -12.27 -7.41 -1.54
C VAL A 210 -11.16 -8.46 -1.47
N SER A 211 -9.99 -8.17 -2.01
CA SER A 211 -8.88 -9.12 -2.08
C SER A 211 -7.51 -8.46 -1.91
N TRP A 212 -6.49 -9.27 -1.62
CA TRP A 212 -5.09 -8.81 -1.64
C TRP A 212 -4.65 -8.34 -3.04
N ALA A 213 -5.26 -8.87 -4.11
CA ALA A 213 -4.99 -8.41 -5.47
C ALA A 213 -5.46 -6.96 -5.68
N ASP A 214 -6.63 -6.59 -5.13
CA ASP A 214 -7.14 -5.21 -5.17
C ASP A 214 -6.26 -4.26 -4.34
N VAL A 215 -5.81 -4.72 -3.17
CA VAL A 215 -4.84 -4.00 -2.33
C VAL A 215 -3.53 -3.75 -3.09
N ALA A 216 -3.00 -4.78 -3.75
CA ALA A 216 -1.78 -4.69 -4.54
C ALA A 216 -1.92 -3.72 -5.71
N ALA A 217 -3.03 -3.77 -6.45
CA ALA A 217 -3.32 -2.86 -7.54
C ALA A 217 -3.41 -1.41 -7.06
N SER A 218 -4.18 -1.18 -5.99
CA SER A 218 -4.34 0.13 -5.35
C SER A 218 -2.99 0.73 -4.91
N PHE A 219 -2.16 -0.08 -4.25
CA PHE A 219 -0.83 0.34 -3.81
C PHE A 219 0.11 0.63 -4.99
N TRP A 220 0.11 -0.25 -6.00
CA TRP A 220 0.97 -0.11 -7.18
C TRP A 220 0.67 1.19 -7.92
N TRP A 221 -0.61 1.49 -8.15
CA TRP A 221 -1.02 2.72 -8.84
C TRP A 221 -0.69 3.97 -8.03
N GLY A 222 -0.96 3.98 -6.72
CA GLY A 222 -0.59 5.13 -5.88
C GLY A 222 0.92 5.36 -5.82
N ARG A 223 1.72 4.29 -5.74
CA ARG A 223 3.19 4.40 -5.79
C ARG A 223 3.68 4.90 -7.14
N MET A 224 3.08 4.43 -8.23
CA MET A 224 3.44 4.84 -9.58
C MET A 224 3.18 6.33 -9.79
N ILE A 225 2.04 6.85 -9.31
CA ILE A 225 1.75 8.29 -9.35
C ILE A 225 2.77 9.07 -8.52
N TRP A 226 3.17 8.57 -7.35
CA TRP A 226 4.21 9.21 -6.56
C TRP A 226 5.56 9.22 -7.28
N ALA A 227 5.98 8.10 -7.88
CA ALA A 227 7.21 8.02 -8.66
C ALA A 227 7.19 8.97 -9.87
N SER A 228 6.00 9.18 -10.46
CA SER A 228 5.79 10.10 -11.57
C SER A 228 6.09 11.57 -11.23
N ASP A 229 6.03 11.96 -9.95
CA ASP A 229 6.28 13.34 -9.52
C ASP A 229 7.79 13.69 -9.43
N GLY A 230 8.71 12.76 -9.69
CA GLY A 230 10.16 13.05 -9.60
C GLY A 230 11.14 12.03 -10.19
N GLU A 231 10.71 10.83 -10.57
CA GLU A 231 11.59 9.81 -11.12
C GLU A 231 11.72 9.93 -12.65
N PRO A 232 12.95 9.99 -13.20
CA PRO A 232 13.17 10.05 -14.64
C PRO A 232 12.78 8.75 -15.35
N ASP A 233 12.84 7.60 -14.65
CA ASP A 233 12.44 6.28 -15.15
C ASP A 233 11.50 5.60 -14.14
N VAL A 234 10.20 5.89 -14.28
CA VAL A 234 9.14 5.31 -13.45
C VAL A 234 9.10 3.79 -13.56
N ALA A 235 9.40 3.21 -14.73
CA ALA A 235 9.38 1.76 -14.92
C ALA A 235 10.49 1.08 -14.11
N ALA A 236 11.70 1.66 -14.11
CA ALA A 236 12.79 1.20 -13.26
C ALA A 236 12.46 1.37 -11.76
N ALA A 237 11.91 2.53 -11.36
CA ALA A 237 11.52 2.80 -9.98
C ALA A 237 10.43 1.84 -9.44
N MET A 238 9.57 1.33 -10.33
CA MET A 238 8.50 0.39 -9.99
C MET A 238 8.92 -1.08 -10.04
N LYS A 239 10.09 -1.41 -10.61
CA LYS A 239 10.51 -2.80 -10.86
C LYS A 239 10.53 -3.66 -9.59
N ASP A 240 11.23 -3.21 -8.56
CA ASP A 240 11.39 -3.97 -7.31
C ASP A 240 10.05 -4.19 -6.60
N GLN A 241 9.16 -3.20 -6.68
CA GLN A 241 7.84 -3.27 -6.04
C GLN A 241 6.89 -4.18 -6.81
N SER A 242 6.94 -4.12 -8.15
CA SER A 242 6.19 -5.03 -9.01
C SER A 242 6.59 -6.47 -8.75
N GLN A 243 7.90 -6.75 -8.60
CA GLN A 243 8.39 -8.07 -8.24
C GLN A 243 7.89 -8.52 -6.85
N ARG A 244 7.99 -7.66 -5.83
CA ARG A 244 7.52 -7.98 -4.47
C ARG A 244 6.02 -8.28 -4.43
N LEU A 245 5.19 -7.48 -5.10
CA LEU A 245 3.75 -7.71 -5.17
C LEU A 245 3.42 -9.00 -5.92
N THR A 246 4.11 -9.28 -7.02
CA THR A 246 3.96 -10.54 -7.77
C THR A 246 4.25 -11.74 -6.88
N GLU A 247 5.37 -11.70 -6.14
CA GLU A 247 5.73 -12.78 -5.20
C GLU A 247 4.71 -12.92 -4.07
N LEU A 248 4.24 -11.81 -3.49
CA LEU A 248 3.20 -11.84 -2.45
C LEU A 248 1.89 -12.46 -2.97
N LEU A 249 1.51 -12.21 -4.22
CA LEU A 249 0.26 -12.71 -4.79
C LEU A 249 0.35 -14.12 -5.38
N ALA A 250 1.55 -14.63 -5.68
CA ALA A 250 1.71 -15.88 -6.43
C ALA A 250 2.51 -16.97 -5.70
N HIS A 251 3.38 -16.63 -4.75
CA HIS A 251 4.18 -17.64 -4.07
C HIS A 251 3.30 -18.48 -3.13
N SER A 252 3.36 -19.80 -3.22
CA SER A 252 2.49 -20.73 -2.46
C SER A 252 2.56 -20.52 -0.95
N ASP A 253 3.74 -20.21 -0.42
CA ASP A 253 3.94 -19.94 1.00
C ASP A 253 3.65 -18.49 1.41
N SER A 254 3.27 -17.60 0.48
CA SER A 254 2.96 -16.23 0.82
C SER A 254 1.77 -16.14 1.78
N PRO A 255 1.83 -15.27 2.81
CA PRO A 255 0.68 -15.03 3.69
C PRO A 255 -0.53 -14.48 2.92
N TRP A 256 -0.32 -13.72 1.83
CA TRP A 256 -1.42 -13.19 1.01
C TRP A 256 -2.07 -14.26 0.11
N VAL A 257 -1.38 -15.37 -0.15
CA VAL A 257 -1.94 -16.54 -0.87
C VAL A 257 -2.63 -17.48 0.10
N ARG A 258 -2.00 -17.78 1.24
CA ARG A 258 -2.52 -18.76 2.21
C ARG A 258 -3.65 -18.21 3.07
N VAL A 259 -3.73 -16.90 3.29
CA VAL A 259 -4.78 -16.25 4.08
C VAL A 259 -5.42 -15.11 3.29
N PRO A 260 -6.70 -15.24 2.90
CA PRO A 260 -7.41 -14.17 2.20
C PRO A 260 -7.61 -12.94 3.10
N LEU A 261 -7.72 -11.76 2.47
CA LEU A 261 -7.92 -10.48 3.16
C LEU A 261 -9.17 -10.53 4.05
N HIS A 262 -10.25 -11.10 3.54
CA HIS A 262 -11.48 -11.36 4.27
C HIS A 262 -11.59 -12.84 4.62
N ASP A 263 -12.29 -13.15 5.72
CA ASP A 263 -12.78 -14.50 5.88
C ASP A 263 -13.89 -14.75 4.88
N ILE A 264 -13.73 -15.79 4.07
CA ILE A 264 -14.80 -16.25 3.18
C ILE A 264 -15.84 -16.89 4.11
N VAL A 265 -16.82 -16.11 4.53
CA VAL A 265 -18.06 -16.63 5.07
C VAL A 265 -18.87 -17.04 3.86
N ALA A 266 -18.94 -18.33 3.57
CA ALA A 266 -19.96 -18.82 2.67
C ALA A 266 -21.31 -18.61 3.39
N GLU A 267 -21.98 -17.50 3.11
CA GLU A 267 -23.40 -17.41 3.41
C GLU A 267 -24.07 -18.48 2.55
N GLU A 268 -24.69 -19.49 3.18
CA GLU A 268 -25.51 -20.43 2.44
C GLU A 268 -26.63 -19.64 1.75
N PRO A 269 -26.75 -19.74 0.42
CA PRO A 269 -27.79 -19.03 -0.29
C PRO A 269 -29.14 -19.68 0.07
N PHE A 270 -29.95 -18.95 0.85
CA PHE A 270 -31.37 -19.19 1.08
C PHE A 270 -31.77 -20.47 1.83
N SER A 271 -31.43 -20.55 3.11
CA SER A 271 -32.16 -21.40 4.08
C SER A 271 -33.37 -20.66 4.65
N SER A 272 -34.39 -20.38 3.83
CA SER A 272 -35.78 -20.15 4.27
C SER A 272 -36.73 -19.85 3.10
N LEU A 273 -37.09 -20.89 2.34
CA LEU A 273 -38.36 -20.93 1.63
C LEU A 273 -39.32 -21.99 2.22
N ASP A 274 -39.03 -22.53 3.40
CA ASP A 274 -39.90 -23.47 4.12
C ASP A 274 -40.94 -22.75 5.00
N GLY A 275 -41.64 -21.78 4.44
CA GLY A 275 -42.57 -20.93 5.20
C GLY A 275 -43.82 -20.44 4.47
N LEU A 276 -44.13 -20.97 3.28
CA LEU A 276 -45.38 -20.65 2.58
C LEU A 276 -46.14 -21.94 2.25
N HIS A 277 -46.86 -22.44 3.26
CA HIS A 277 -48.04 -23.29 3.11
C HIS A 277 -49.25 -22.57 3.69
#